data_AF-K0IJC9-F1
#
_entry.id   AF-K0IJC9-F1
#
_cell.length_a   1.000
_cell.length_b   1.000
_cell.length_c   1.000
_cell.angle_alpha   90.00
_cell.angle_beta   90.00
_cell.angle_gamma   90.00
#
_symmetry.space_group_name_H-M   'P 1'
#
loop_
_entity.id
_entity.type
_entity.pdbx_description
1 polymer ?
#
loop_
_entity_poly.entity_id
_entity_poly.type
_entity_poly.pdbx_seq_one_letter_code
_entity_poly.pdbx_strand_id
1 'polypeptide(L)'
;MTATVTEYVCEDCGTLLRHSNPNTLESMRDVHNQLCIVKRQKTMAAQAAVPKPAAAPAAPAAVSPTAAAPPPAIPAAPSAPAAGGPTTISLSGTGTNYGKVEGPIDPKFKEKRQQVGTYQGIKVWGPYDAPGQLGIWGDYVCIDFDICVADGACIEACPVNVYEWLQTPGHPASDKKAFMIREKDCIFCMACENVCPPQAVKIFKKS
;
A
#
# COMPACT_ATOMS: atom_id res chain seq x y z
N MET A 1 -36.02 -21.13 32.24
CA MET A 1 -34.61 -21.52 32.01
C MET A 1 -33.84 -20.24 31.71
N THR A 2 -33.07 -19.74 32.67
CA THR A 2 -32.37 -18.45 32.57
C THR A 2 -31.20 -18.62 31.60
N ALA A 3 -31.23 -17.96 30.44
CA ALA A 3 -30.12 -17.98 29.49
C ALA A 3 -28.93 -17.24 30.10
N THR A 4 -27.86 -17.95 30.43
CA THR A 4 -26.62 -17.37 30.94
C THR A 4 -25.88 -16.69 29.79
N VAL A 5 -26.00 -15.36 29.69
CA VAL A 5 -25.20 -14.56 28.74
C VAL A 5 -23.77 -14.52 29.25
N THR A 6 -22.82 -14.97 28.44
CA THR A 6 -21.39 -14.90 28.78
C THR A 6 -20.83 -13.58 28.30
N GLU A 7 -19.93 -12.98 29.07
CA GLU A 7 -19.36 -11.66 28.80
C GLU A 7 -17.83 -11.72 28.81
N TYR A 8 -17.21 -10.89 27.99
CA TYR A 8 -15.78 -10.70 27.96
C TYR A 8 -15.44 -9.23 27.74
N VAL A 9 -14.51 -8.70 28.53
CA VAL A 9 -13.99 -7.34 28.38
C VAL A 9 -12.56 -7.44 27.87
N CYS A 10 -12.26 -6.80 26.74
CA CYS A 10 -10.89 -6.72 26.24
C CYS A 10 -10.03 -5.85 27.18
N GLU A 11 -8.93 -6.39 27.68
CA GLU A 11 -8.02 -5.69 28.61
C GLU A 11 -7.29 -4.50 27.97
N ASP A 12 -7.18 -4.49 26.64
CA ASP A 12 -6.44 -3.44 25.93
C ASP A 12 -7.28 -2.19 25.65
N CYS A 13 -8.50 -2.38 25.16
CA CYS A 13 -9.39 -1.30 24.71
C CYS A 13 -10.66 -1.15 25.55
N GLY A 14 -10.92 -2.05 26.51
CA GLY A 14 -12.11 -2.03 27.35
C GLY A 14 -13.41 -2.43 26.64
N THR A 15 -13.37 -2.93 25.40
CA THR A 15 -14.58 -3.31 24.67
C THR A 15 -15.25 -4.54 25.31
N LEU A 16 -16.56 -4.43 25.59
CA LEU A 16 -17.39 -5.50 26.14
C LEU A 16 -18.05 -6.31 25.00
N LEU A 17 -17.74 -7.60 24.94
CA LEU A 17 -18.34 -8.59 24.05
C LEU A 17 -19.29 -9.47 24.86
N ARG A 18 -20.54 -9.63 24.41
CA ARG A 18 -21.54 -10.48 25.08
C ARG A 18 -22.21 -11.40 24.06
N HIS A 19 -22.33 -12.68 24.40
CA HIS A 19 -23.03 -13.64 23.57
C HIS A 19 -23.56 -14.81 24.42
N SER A 20 -24.72 -15.33 24.05
CA SER A 20 -25.38 -16.43 24.77
C SER A 20 -24.72 -17.80 24.52
N ASN A 21 -24.02 -17.95 23.39
CA ASN A 21 -23.24 -19.15 23.05
C ASN A 21 -21.75 -18.93 23.37
N PRO A 22 -21.13 -19.75 24.25
CA PRO A 22 -19.75 -19.58 24.67
C PRO A 22 -18.74 -19.75 23.52
N ASN A 23 -18.93 -20.71 22.60
CA ASN A 23 -18.02 -20.91 21.47
C ASN A 23 -17.98 -19.69 20.53
N THR A 24 -19.14 -19.07 20.32
CA THR A 24 -19.24 -17.86 19.51
C THR A 24 -18.58 -16.67 20.21
N LEU A 25 -18.71 -16.55 21.53
CA LEU A 25 -18.02 -15.53 22.30
C LEU A 25 -16.49 -15.69 22.22
N GLU A 26 -15.98 -16.92 22.25
CA GLU A 26 -14.55 -17.17 22.07
C GLU A 26 -14.06 -16.80 20.68
N SER A 27 -14.83 -17.11 19.62
CA SER A 27 -14.52 -16.68 18.27
C SER A 27 -14.54 -15.14 18.13
N MET A 28 -15.54 -14.49 18.72
CA MET A 28 -15.64 -13.02 18.76
C MET A 28 -14.45 -12.40 19.54
N ARG A 29 -14.02 -13.03 20.63
CA ARG A 29 -12.84 -12.63 21.41
C ARG A 29 -11.57 -12.73 20.58
N ASP A 30 -11.37 -13.81 19.83
CA ASP A 30 -10.16 -14.02 19.04
C ASP A 30 -10.05 -12.98 17.91
N VAL A 31 -11.14 -12.79 17.16
CA VAL A 31 -11.22 -11.79 16.09
C VAL A 31 -10.97 -10.39 16.64
N HIS A 32 -11.59 -10.05 17.79
CA HIS A 32 -11.36 -8.77 18.44
C HIS A 32 -9.90 -8.61 18.89
N ASN A 33 -9.26 -9.65 19.43
CA ASN A 33 -7.86 -9.59 19.84
C ASN A 33 -6.88 -9.40 18.67
N GLN A 34 -7.19 -9.95 17.50
CA GLN A 34 -6.37 -9.77 16.29
C GLN A 34 -6.54 -8.38 15.67
N LEU A 35 -7.75 -7.81 15.74
CA LEU A 35 -8.10 -6.54 15.10
C LEU A 35 -8.12 -5.34 16.06
N CYS A 36 -7.88 -5.55 17.36
CA CYS A 36 -7.91 -4.47 18.35
C CYS A 36 -6.85 -3.40 18.05
N ILE A 37 -7.31 -2.22 17.64
CA ILE A 37 -6.46 -1.09 17.24
C ILE A 37 -5.58 -0.63 18.41
N VAL A 38 -6.12 -0.60 19.63
CA VAL A 38 -5.40 -0.16 20.83
C VAL A 38 -4.26 -1.11 21.18
N LYS A 39 -4.52 -2.43 21.10
CA LYS A 39 -3.50 -3.47 21.27
C LYS A 39 -2.41 -3.35 20.21
N ARG A 40 -2.79 -3.18 18.94
CA ARG A 40 -1.84 -2.99 17.83
C ARG A 40 -0.98 -1.74 18.02
N GLN A 41 -1.55 -0.65 18.51
CA GLN A 41 -0.80 0.59 18.79
C GLN A 41 0.21 0.40 19.94
N LYS A 42 -0.16 -0.30 21.03
CA LYS A 42 0.76 -0.60 22.14
C LYS A 42 1.91 -1.51 21.73
N THR A 43 1.66 -2.54 20.90
CA THR A 43 2.73 -3.42 20.40
C THR A 43 3.74 -2.67 19.51
N MET A 44 3.27 -1.72 18.71
CA MET A 44 4.13 -0.90 17.86
C MET A 44 4.97 0.11 18.67
N ALA A 45 4.45 0.62 19.79
CA ALA A 45 5.20 1.50 20.68
C ALA A 45 6.34 0.79 21.45
N ALA A 46 6.18 -0.50 21.76
CA ALA A 46 7.19 -1.28 22.51
C ALA A 46 8.43 -1.66 21.67
N GLN A 47 8.32 -1.71 20.33
CA GLN A 47 9.43 -2.08 19.44
C GLN A 47 10.35 -0.90 19.07
N ALA A 48 10.00 0.32 19.48
CA ALA A 48 10.81 1.52 19.27
C ALA A 48 11.86 1.79 20.37
N ALA A 49 11.99 0.91 21.38
CA ALA A 49 12.76 1.19 22.60
C ALA A 49 13.77 0.09 23.00
N VAL A 50 14.45 -0.57 22.05
CA VAL A 50 15.56 -1.48 22.37
C VAL A 50 16.90 -0.76 22.14
N PRO A 51 17.69 -0.45 23.19
CA PRO A 51 19.02 0.12 23.03
C PRO A 51 20.03 -0.97 22.59
N LYS A 52 20.83 -0.62 21.58
CA LYS A 52 21.96 -1.41 21.07
C LYS A 52 23.04 -1.59 22.16
N PRO A 53 23.49 -2.83 22.49
CA PRO A 53 24.61 -3.00 23.42
C PRO A 53 25.93 -2.53 22.81
N ALA A 54 26.69 -1.79 23.61
CA ALA A 54 28.00 -1.23 23.29
C ALA A 54 29.10 -2.31 23.25
N ALA A 55 30.04 -2.15 22.31
CA ALA A 55 31.26 -2.95 22.19
C ALA A 55 32.48 -2.12 22.60
N ALA A 56 33.50 -2.77 23.20
CA ALA A 56 34.92 -2.37 23.20
C ALA A 56 35.81 -3.45 23.88
N PRO A 57 37.16 -3.44 23.73
CA PRO A 57 37.94 -3.42 22.48
C PRO A 57 39.23 -4.30 22.53
N ALA A 58 39.91 -4.52 21.39
CA ALA A 58 41.38 -4.38 21.25
C ALA A 58 41.85 -4.66 19.79
N ALA A 59 42.78 -3.81 19.33
CA ALA A 59 43.36 -3.64 17.99
C ALA A 59 44.68 -4.48 17.82
N PRO A 60 45.58 -4.30 16.81
CA PRO A 60 45.65 -3.27 15.75
C PRO A 60 46.21 -3.66 14.34
N ALA A 61 46.13 -2.66 13.45
CA ALA A 61 47.01 -2.35 12.30
C ALA A 61 46.94 -3.26 11.05
N ALA A 62 46.85 -2.76 9.81
CA ALA A 62 47.55 -1.61 9.24
C ALA A 62 46.83 -1.03 7.98
N VAL A 63 46.61 0.31 7.98
CA VAL A 63 46.75 1.37 6.93
C VAL A 63 46.69 1.03 5.43
N SER A 64 46.10 1.80 4.49
CA SER A 64 45.39 3.11 4.38
C SER A 64 44.82 3.23 2.91
N PRO A 65 44.42 4.40 2.35
CA PRO A 65 43.11 5.03 2.50
C PRO A 65 42.43 5.39 1.15
N THR A 66 41.09 5.35 1.09
CA THR A 66 40.36 6.36 0.29
C THR A 66 39.05 6.67 0.96
N ALA A 67 38.88 7.95 1.30
CA ALA A 67 37.64 8.49 1.82
C ALA A 67 36.51 8.35 0.78
N ALA A 68 35.39 7.77 1.20
CA ALA A 68 34.09 8.07 0.64
C ALA A 68 33.17 8.40 1.80
N ALA A 69 32.73 9.66 1.86
CA ALA A 69 31.82 10.19 2.85
C ALA A 69 30.52 9.35 2.91
N PRO A 70 29.82 9.29 4.07
CA PRO A 70 28.46 8.75 4.09
C PRO A 70 27.58 9.57 3.13
N PRO A 71 26.65 8.94 2.40
CA PRO A 71 25.69 9.71 1.62
C PRO A 71 24.91 10.62 2.59
N PRO A 72 24.73 11.91 2.27
CA PRO A 72 23.96 12.79 3.12
C PRO A 72 22.54 12.24 3.26
N ALA A 73 22.03 12.26 4.49
CA ALA A 73 20.61 12.07 4.75
C ALA A 73 19.83 13.02 3.84
N ILE A 74 19.02 12.45 2.94
CA ILE A 74 18.14 13.23 2.08
C ILE A 74 17.08 13.83 3.02
N PRO A 75 17.01 15.16 3.18
CA PRO A 75 15.89 15.76 3.90
C PRO A 75 14.61 15.45 3.14
N ALA A 76 13.53 15.14 3.87
CA ALA A 76 12.20 14.96 3.30
C ALA A 76 11.91 16.08 2.29
N ALA A 77 11.73 15.71 1.03
CA ALA A 77 11.46 16.66 -0.03
C ALA A 77 10.20 17.47 0.33
N PRO A 78 10.21 18.80 0.19
CA PRO A 78 9.02 19.60 0.35
C PRO A 78 7.98 19.14 -0.68
N SER A 79 6.72 19.06 -0.24
CA SER A 79 5.56 18.76 -1.09
C SER A 79 5.53 19.74 -2.26
N ALA A 80 6.03 19.29 -3.42
CA ALA A 80 6.01 20.03 -4.67
C ALA A 80 4.56 20.13 -5.18
N PRO A 81 4.22 21.14 -6.01
CA PRO A 81 2.84 21.51 -6.29
C PRO A 81 2.07 20.37 -6.96
N ALA A 82 0.80 20.24 -6.58
CA ALA A 82 -0.13 19.24 -7.10
C ALA A 82 -0.07 19.19 -8.63
N ALA A 83 0.42 18.08 -9.17
CA ALA A 83 0.39 17.79 -10.60
C ALA A 83 -1.04 17.42 -11.02
N GLY A 84 -1.98 18.37 -10.92
CA GLY A 84 -3.38 18.17 -11.29
C GLY A 84 -3.58 18.34 -12.79
N GLY A 85 -3.40 17.27 -13.57
CA GLY A 85 -3.88 17.24 -14.96
C GLY A 85 -5.40 17.10 -15.06
N PRO A 86 -5.96 16.96 -16.28
CA PRO A 86 -7.40 16.77 -16.46
C PRO A 86 -7.90 15.49 -15.78
N THR A 87 -9.09 15.57 -15.17
CA THR A 87 -9.82 14.44 -14.58
C THR A 87 -11.16 14.29 -15.27
N THR A 88 -11.42 13.14 -15.88
CA THR A 88 -12.66 12.82 -16.60
C THR A 88 -13.38 11.60 -16.02
N ILE A 89 -12.85 10.98 -14.96
CA ILE A 89 -13.44 9.82 -14.28
C ILE A 89 -13.69 10.12 -12.80
N SER A 90 -14.68 9.44 -12.21
CA SER A 90 -15.04 9.54 -10.79
C SER A 90 -14.62 8.28 -10.04
N LEU A 91 -13.99 8.43 -8.87
CA LEU A 91 -13.66 7.34 -7.95
C LEU A 91 -14.86 6.88 -7.11
N SER A 92 -15.98 7.59 -7.19
CA SER A 92 -17.25 7.23 -6.54
C SER A 92 -18.21 6.65 -7.57
N GLY A 93 -18.86 5.54 -7.20
CA GLY A 93 -19.86 4.85 -8.01
C GLY A 93 -20.58 3.75 -7.23
N THR A 94 -21.30 2.88 -7.92
CA THR A 94 -22.12 1.80 -7.34
C THR A 94 -21.55 0.40 -7.62
N GLY A 95 -20.36 0.30 -8.20
CA GLY A 95 -19.74 -0.97 -8.54
C GLY A 95 -19.30 -1.73 -7.31
N THR A 96 -20.07 -2.72 -6.88
CA THR A 96 -19.73 -3.57 -5.72
C THR A 96 -19.69 -5.06 -6.05
N ASN A 97 -19.97 -5.43 -7.31
CA ASN A 97 -20.07 -6.83 -7.73
C ASN A 97 -18.73 -7.45 -8.17
N TYR A 98 -17.60 -6.82 -7.82
CA TYR A 98 -16.27 -7.22 -8.25
C TYR A 98 -15.45 -7.78 -7.10
N GLY A 99 -14.70 -8.85 -7.40
CA GLY A 99 -13.78 -9.50 -6.46
C GLY A 99 -12.34 -9.04 -6.64
N LYS A 100 -11.48 -9.42 -5.69
CA LYS A 100 -10.03 -9.23 -5.80
C LYS A 100 -9.52 -9.96 -7.04
N VAL A 101 -8.79 -9.26 -7.90
CA VAL A 101 -8.09 -9.86 -9.03
C VAL A 101 -6.68 -10.22 -8.58
N GLU A 102 -6.22 -11.39 -8.98
CA GLU A 102 -4.86 -11.86 -8.69
C GLU A 102 -3.98 -11.67 -9.94
N GLY A 103 -2.76 -11.19 -9.72
CA GLY A 103 -1.85 -10.80 -10.80
C GLY A 103 -1.08 -11.96 -11.43
N PRO A 104 -0.20 -11.66 -12.41
CA PRO A 104 0.38 -10.35 -12.75
C PRO A 104 -0.49 -9.46 -13.66
N ILE A 105 -0.17 -8.17 -13.73
CA ILE A 105 -0.72 -7.23 -14.73
C ILE A 105 -0.45 -7.74 -16.16
N ASP A 106 -1.45 -7.65 -17.05
CA ASP A 106 -1.29 -8.06 -18.46
C ASP A 106 -0.34 -7.10 -19.20
N PRO A 107 0.86 -7.51 -19.65
CA PRO A 107 1.80 -6.62 -20.34
C PRO A 107 1.27 -6.05 -21.66
N LYS A 108 0.25 -6.67 -22.25
CA LYS A 108 -0.37 -6.25 -23.52
C LYS A 108 -1.72 -5.56 -23.30
N PHE A 109 -2.01 -5.09 -22.08
CA PHE A 109 -3.30 -4.50 -21.77
C PHE A 109 -3.63 -3.29 -22.67
N LYS A 110 -2.63 -2.51 -23.10
CA LYS A 110 -2.83 -1.34 -23.98
C LYS A 110 -3.42 -1.68 -25.34
N GLU A 111 -3.26 -2.91 -25.82
CA GLU A 111 -3.82 -3.39 -27.09
C GLU A 111 -5.24 -3.94 -26.92
N LYS A 112 -5.56 -4.43 -25.71
CA LYS A 112 -6.79 -5.17 -25.43
C LYS A 112 -7.85 -4.32 -24.71
N ARG A 113 -7.43 -3.32 -23.94
CA ARG A 113 -8.30 -2.49 -23.12
C ARG A 113 -8.49 -1.12 -23.76
N GLN A 114 -9.69 -0.59 -23.62
CA GLN A 114 -10.01 0.76 -24.08
C GLN A 114 -9.66 1.78 -22.98
N GLN A 115 -9.09 2.92 -23.37
CA GLN A 115 -8.95 4.06 -22.48
C GLN A 115 -10.35 4.63 -22.19
N VAL A 116 -10.75 4.60 -20.92
CA VAL A 116 -12.06 5.09 -20.45
C VAL A 116 -12.01 6.56 -20.02
N GLY A 117 -10.82 7.07 -19.71
CA GLY A 117 -10.67 8.46 -19.34
C GLY A 117 -9.29 8.80 -18.78
N THR A 118 -9.26 9.85 -17.96
CA THR A 118 -8.06 10.37 -17.29
C THR A 118 -8.39 10.78 -15.86
N TYR A 119 -7.41 10.68 -14.96
CA TYR A 119 -7.51 11.18 -13.59
C TYR A 119 -6.24 11.93 -13.24
N GLN A 120 -6.35 13.22 -12.95
CA GLN A 120 -5.21 14.10 -12.69
C GLN A 120 -4.12 14.03 -13.77
N GLY A 121 -4.53 13.83 -15.04
CA GLY A 121 -3.62 13.68 -16.18
C GLY A 121 -3.05 12.28 -16.41
N ILE A 122 -3.38 11.31 -15.55
CA ILE A 122 -3.03 9.89 -15.72
C ILE A 122 -4.11 9.18 -16.52
N LYS A 123 -3.72 8.38 -17.52
CA LYS A 123 -4.67 7.62 -18.34
C LYS A 123 -5.29 6.46 -17.55
N VAL A 124 -6.58 6.23 -17.75
CA VAL A 124 -7.31 5.11 -17.11
C VAL A 124 -7.84 4.17 -18.19
N TRP A 125 -7.56 2.89 -18.02
CA TRP A 125 -7.86 1.81 -18.94
C TRP A 125 -8.89 0.87 -18.32
N GLY A 126 -9.99 0.66 -19.04
CA GLY A 126 -11.13 -0.11 -18.55
C GLY A 126 -10.89 -1.62 -18.51
N PRO A 127 -11.86 -2.41 -18.01
CA PRO A 127 -13.17 -1.97 -17.52
C PRO A 127 -13.06 -1.11 -16.25
N TYR A 128 -14.00 -0.18 -16.07
CA TYR A 128 -13.99 0.78 -14.97
C TYR A 128 -15.41 0.92 -14.42
N ASP A 129 -15.60 0.51 -13.17
CA ASP A 129 -16.85 0.59 -12.43
C ASP A 129 -16.54 0.79 -10.93
N ALA A 130 -16.32 2.05 -10.55
CA ALA A 130 -15.93 2.39 -9.19
C ALA A 130 -17.07 2.11 -8.18
N PRO A 131 -16.75 1.75 -6.91
CA PRO A 131 -15.42 1.54 -6.36
C PRO A 131 -14.85 0.12 -6.57
N GLY A 132 -15.63 -0.83 -7.09
CA GLY A 132 -15.28 -2.26 -7.10
C GLY A 132 -14.32 -2.67 -8.20
N GLN A 133 -14.32 -1.98 -9.34
CA GLN A 133 -13.39 -2.20 -10.44
C GLN A 133 -12.82 -0.85 -10.91
N LEU A 134 -11.51 -0.70 -10.83
CA LEU A 134 -10.81 0.53 -11.16
C LEU A 134 -9.89 0.36 -12.38
N GLY A 135 -9.63 -0.87 -12.82
CA GLY A 135 -8.85 -1.14 -14.02
C GLY A 135 -7.38 -0.73 -13.89
N ILE A 136 -6.76 -0.40 -15.02
CA ILE A 136 -5.31 -0.13 -15.11
C ILE A 136 -5.09 1.37 -15.34
N TRP A 137 -4.13 1.94 -14.61
CA TRP A 137 -3.86 3.37 -14.61
C TRP A 137 -2.42 3.62 -15.08
N GLY A 138 -2.19 4.68 -15.85
CA GLY A 138 -0.88 5.10 -16.34
C GLY A 138 -0.61 4.81 -17.82
N ASP A 139 0.44 5.45 -18.34
CA ASP A 139 0.95 5.24 -19.71
C ASP A 139 2.38 4.69 -19.67
N TYR A 140 3.30 5.33 -18.95
CA TYR A 140 4.69 4.87 -18.84
C TYR A 140 4.89 4.00 -17.61
N VAL A 141 4.24 4.39 -16.52
CA VAL A 141 4.23 3.66 -15.27
C VAL A 141 2.81 3.18 -15.06
N CYS A 142 2.54 1.91 -15.29
CA CYS A 142 1.19 1.37 -15.24
C CYS A 142 0.98 0.59 -13.96
N ILE A 143 -0.14 0.81 -13.27
CA ILE A 143 -0.56 0.01 -12.11
C ILE A 143 -1.97 -0.50 -12.34
N ASP A 144 -2.15 -1.81 -12.19
CA ASP A 144 -3.47 -2.42 -12.13
C ASP A 144 -4.05 -2.23 -10.72
N PHE A 145 -5.08 -1.40 -10.60
CA PHE A 145 -5.72 -1.09 -9.32
C PHE A 145 -6.57 -2.25 -8.82
N ASP A 146 -7.04 -3.13 -9.72
CA ASP A 146 -7.80 -4.33 -9.37
C ASP A 146 -6.89 -5.38 -8.69
N ILE A 147 -5.59 -5.39 -9.04
CA ILE A 147 -4.56 -6.27 -8.48
C ILE A 147 -3.82 -5.63 -7.30
N CYS A 148 -3.63 -4.30 -7.30
CA CYS A 148 -2.84 -3.60 -6.29
C CYS A 148 -3.43 -3.79 -4.87
N VAL A 149 -2.63 -4.36 -3.96
CA VAL A 149 -3.01 -4.66 -2.57
C VAL A 149 -2.53 -3.62 -1.56
N ALA A 150 -2.12 -2.44 -2.03
CA ALA A 150 -1.56 -1.37 -1.19
C ALA A 150 -0.33 -1.76 -0.33
N ASP A 151 0.50 -2.66 -0.85
CA ASP A 151 1.74 -3.11 -0.18
C ASP A 151 2.72 -1.96 0.09
N GLY A 152 2.94 -1.10 -0.92
CA GLY A 152 3.78 0.08 -0.80
C GLY A 152 5.26 -0.11 -1.16
N ALA A 153 5.74 -1.33 -1.42
CA ALA A 153 7.13 -1.56 -1.83
C ALA A 153 7.54 -0.75 -3.08
N CYS A 154 6.61 -0.52 -4.01
CA CYS A 154 6.87 0.31 -5.19
C CYS A 154 7.14 1.78 -4.85
N ILE A 155 6.53 2.31 -3.77
CA ILE A 155 6.73 3.68 -3.31
C ILE A 155 8.12 3.82 -2.70
N GLU A 156 8.49 2.92 -1.79
CA GLU A 156 9.79 2.91 -1.12
C GLU A 156 10.95 2.63 -2.08
N ALA A 157 10.73 1.76 -3.07
CA ALA A 157 11.76 1.42 -4.06
C ALA A 157 11.96 2.49 -5.14
N CYS A 158 11.11 3.52 -5.21
CA CYS A 158 11.19 4.53 -6.26
C CYS A 158 12.16 5.66 -5.88
N PRO A 159 13.35 5.77 -6.50
CA PRO A 159 14.36 6.77 -6.13
C PRO A 159 13.97 8.21 -6.49
N VAL A 160 12.91 8.38 -7.29
CA VAL A 160 12.41 9.68 -7.77
C VAL A 160 10.97 9.95 -7.32
N ASN A 161 10.45 9.13 -6.39
CA ASN A 161 9.15 9.31 -5.74
C ASN A 161 7.96 9.52 -6.70
N VAL A 162 7.86 8.73 -7.77
CA VAL A 162 6.76 8.80 -8.76
C VAL A 162 5.37 8.65 -8.14
N TYR A 163 5.28 7.91 -7.03
CA TYR A 163 4.04 7.43 -6.45
C TYR A 163 3.57 8.27 -5.26
N GLU A 164 2.25 8.37 -5.13
CA GLU A 164 1.54 8.83 -3.94
C GLU A 164 0.44 7.83 -3.55
N TRP A 165 -0.17 8.01 -2.38
CA TRP A 165 -1.33 7.21 -2.00
C TRP A 165 -2.61 7.86 -2.50
N LEU A 166 -3.40 7.10 -3.25
CA LEU A 166 -4.76 7.48 -3.62
C LEU A 166 -5.76 6.63 -2.84
N GLN A 167 -6.75 7.29 -2.24
CA GLN A 167 -7.81 6.60 -1.50
C GLN A 167 -8.86 6.04 -2.45
N THR A 168 -9.16 4.76 -2.28
CA THR A 168 -10.13 3.99 -3.08
C THR A 168 -11.03 3.17 -2.15
N PRO A 169 -11.78 3.83 -1.25
CA PRO A 169 -12.58 3.13 -0.25
C PRO A 169 -13.62 2.23 -0.90
N GLY A 170 -13.76 1.00 -0.39
CA GLY A 170 -14.74 0.02 -0.87
C GLY A 170 -14.27 -0.85 -2.04
N HIS A 171 -13.01 -0.75 -2.46
CA HIS A 171 -12.43 -1.65 -3.45
C HIS A 171 -12.00 -2.98 -2.80
N PRO A 172 -12.32 -4.16 -3.38
CA PRO A 172 -12.09 -5.47 -2.77
C PRO A 172 -10.62 -5.78 -2.46
N ALA A 173 -9.68 -5.31 -3.28
CA ALA A 173 -8.26 -5.56 -3.06
C ALA A 173 -7.61 -4.68 -1.97
N SER A 174 -8.02 -3.41 -1.83
CA SER A 174 -7.50 -2.48 -0.80
C SER A 174 -8.21 -1.12 -0.87
N ASP A 175 -8.37 -0.45 0.28
CA ASP A 175 -9.00 0.90 0.37
C ASP A 175 -8.10 2.05 -0.09
N LYS A 176 -6.88 1.76 -0.54
CA LYS A 176 -5.93 2.72 -1.10
C LYS A 176 -5.08 2.07 -2.19
N LYS A 177 -4.49 2.87 -3.07
CA LYS A 177 -3.64 2.40 -4.18
C LYS A 177 -2.40 3.28 -4.31
N ALA A 178 -1.31 2.68 -4.77
CA ALA A 178 -0.16 3.45 -5.22
C ALA A 178 -0.52 4.14 -6.54
N PHE A 179 -0.47 5.46 -6.57
CA PHE A 179 -0.89 6.29 -7.68
C PHE A 179 0.29 7.05 -8.26
N MET A 180 0.56 6.80 -9.54
CA MET A 180 1.72 7.28 -10.29
C MET A 180 1.59 8.72 -10.79
N ILE A 181 1.17 9.65 -9.93
CA ILE A 181 0.88 11.04 -10.32
C ILE A 181 2.05 11.74 -11.04
N ARG A 182 3.28 11.33 -10.72
CA ARG A 182 4.51 11.81 -11.37
C ARG A 182 5.10 10.79 -12.35
N GLU A 183 4.28 10.07 -13.11
CA GLU A 183 4.79 9.04 -14.05
C GLU A 183 5.80 9.58 -15.08
N LYS A 184 5.77 10.89 -15.36
CA LYS A 184 6.70 11.60 -16.25
C LYS A 184 8.12 11.69 -15.69
N ASP A 185 8.28 11.61 -14.37
CA ASP A 185 9.58 11.66 -13.69
C ASP A 185 10.23 10.27 -13.62
N CYS A 186 9.55 9.23 -14.10
CA CYS A 186 10.06 7.88 -14.09
C CYS A 186 11.36 7.75 -14.91
N ILE A 187 12.41 7.26 -14.26
CA ILE A 187 13.72 6.98 -14.87
C ILE A 187 13.82 5.58 -15.48
N PHE A 188 12.71 4.83 -15.55
CA PHE A 188 12.66 3.48 -16.10
C PHE A 188 13.70 2.53 -15.49
N CYS A 189 13.85 2.52 -14.16
CA CYS A 189 14.79 1.64 -13.45
C CYS A 189 14.27 0.21 -13.21
N MET A 190 12.97 -0.02 -13.48
CA MET A 190 12.26 -1.30 -13.26
C MET A 190 12.21 -1.80 -11.79
N ALA A 191 12.70 -1.03 -10.82
CA ALA A 191 12.70 -1.44 -9.40
C ALA A 191 11.28 -1.76 -8.90
N CYS A 192 10.32 -0.87 -9.16
CA CYS A 192 8.93 -1.03 -8.76
C CYS A 192 8.20 -2.23 -9.39
N GLU A 193 8.59 -2.67 -10.59
CA GLU A 193 8.05 -3.86 -11.25
C GLU A 193 8.50 -5.14 -10.53
N ASN A 194 9.75 -5.18 -10.07
CA ASN A 194 10.34 -6.35 -9.42
C ASN A 194 9.94 -6.51 -7.94
N VAL A 195 9.76 -5.41 -7.22
CA VAL A 195 9.44 -5.47 -5.77
C VAL A 195 7.96 -5.64 -5.49
N CYS A 196 7.07 -5.47 -6.48
CA CYS A 196 5.63 -5.56 -6.28
C CYS A 196 5.20 -7.02 -6.09
N PRO A 197 4.71 -7.44 -4.90
CA PRO A 197 4.40 -8.85 -4.65
C PRO A 197 3.33 -9.45 -5.58
N PRO A 198 2.20 -8.76 -5.87
CA PRO A 198 1.23 -9.29 -6.83
C PRO A 198 1.57 -8.92 -8.29
N GLN A 199 2.75 -8.31 -8.53
CA GLN A 199 3.17 -7.85 -9.86
C GLN A 199 2.11 -6.98 -10.55
N ALA A 200 1.56 -6.02 -9.82
CA ALA A 200 0.53 -5.08 -10.32
C ALA A 200 1.13 -3.95 -11.17
N VAL A 201 2.44 -3.77 -11.16
CA VAL A 201 3.14 -2.65 -11.81
C VAL A 201 3.75 -3.12 -13.13
N LYS A 202 3.58 -2.34 -14.20
CA LYS A 202 4.28 -2.53 -15.48
C LYS A 202 4.90 -1.25 -15.98
N ILE A 203 6.17 -1.29 -16.36
CA ILE A 203 6.88 -0.14 -16.91
C ILE A 203 7.02 -0.27 -18.43
N PHE A 204 6.58 0.76 -19.16
CA PHE A 204 6.80 0.90 -20.60
C PHE A 204 7.82 2.01 -20.86
N LYS A 205 8.99 1.63 -21.41
CA LYS A 205 10.00 2.61 -21.81
C LYS A 205 9.46 3.45 -22.96
N LYS A 206 9.75 4.76 -22.90
CA LYS A 206 9.50 5.67 -24.01
C LYS A 206 10.45 5.31 -25.16
N SER A 207 9.88 4.84 -26.26
CA SER A 207 10.58 4.62 -27.54
C SER A 207 10.91 5.94 -28.22
#